data_AF-A0A3D2H4H1-F1
#
_entry.id   AF-A0A3D2H4H1-F1
#
_cell.length_a   1.000
_cell.length_b   1.000
_cell.length_c   1.000
_cell.angle_alpha   90.00
_cell.angle_beta   90.00
_cell.angle_gamma   90.00
#
_symmetry.space_group_name_H-M   'P 1'
#
loop_
_entity.id
_entity.type
_entity.pdbx_description
1 polymer ?
#
loop_
_entity_poly.entity_id
_entity_poly.type
_entity_poly.pdbx_seq_one_letter_code
_entity_poly.pdbx_strand_id
1 'polypeptide(L)' 'MQSPALRQVWVIQCKSTGAFLTPEQGFAASLKRAGRLFNPDEVRETAFDALDDDYEVHTFYEVVQMLEGFRHYE' A
#
# COMPACT_ATOMS: atom_id res chain seq x y z
N MET A 1 0.23 -6.23 -28.32
CA MET A 1 -0.07 -5.22 -27.29
C MET A 1 0.23 -5.88 -25.95
N GLN A 2 1.29 -5.45 -25.24
CA GLN A 2 1.61 -6.03 -23.93
C GLN A 2 0.91 -5.20 -22.86
N SER A 3 0.24 -5.87 -21.93
CA SER A 3 -0.47 -5.22 -20.81
C SER A 3 0.51 -4.61 -19.82
N PRO A 4 0.11 -3.51 -19.12
CA PRO A 4 0.95 -2.91 -18.09
C PRO A 4 1.28 -3.92 -16.99
N ALA A 5 2.52 -3.88 -16.49
CA ALA A 5 2.92 -4.72 -15.36
C ALA A 5 2.30 -4.15 -14.08
N LEU A 6 1.34 -4.89 -13.53
CA LEU A 6 0.67 -4.56 -12.27
C LEU A 6 1.31 -5.34 -11.12
N ARG A 7 1.45 -4.68 -9.97
CA ARG A 7 1.88 -5.31 -8.72
C ARG A 7 0.84 -5.10 -7.66
N GLN A 8 0.45 -6.19 -7.01
CA GLN A 8 -0.39 -6.12 -5.83
C GLN A 8 0.40 -5.53 -4.67
N VAL A 9 -0.24 -4.61 -3.96
CA VAL A 9 0.31 -3.95 -2.77
C VAL A 9 -0.71 -3.99 -1.65
N TRP A 10 -0.21 -3.92 -0.43
CA TRP A 10 -1.00 -3.89 0.78
C TRP A 10 -0.60 -2.67 1.62
N VAL A 11 -1.60 -2.07 2.27
CA VAL A 11 -1.42 -0.97 3.21
C VAL A 11 -2.18 -1.28 4.49
N ILE A 12 -1.69 -0.76 5.61
CA ILE A 12 -2.28 -0.96 6.94
C ILE A 12 -2.88 0.37 7.41
N GLN A 13 -4.13 0.35 7.85
CA GLN A 13 -4.85 1.49 8.41
C GLN A 13 -5.21 1.20 9.87
N CYS A 14 -4.99 2.16 10.74
CA CYS A 14 -5.46 2.13 12.12
C CYS A 14 -6.98 2.39 12.16
N LYS A 15 -7.76 1.49 12.75
CA LYS A 15 -9.24 1.62 12.77
C LYS A 15 -9.69 2.81 13.61
N SER A 16 -9.07 3.03 14.77
CA SER A 16 -9.48 4.08 15.70
C SER A 16 -9.23 5.50 15.16
N THR A 17 -8.15 5.70 14.40
CA THR A 17 -7.75 7.03 13.91
C THR A 17 -8.00 7.23 12.42
N GLY A 18 -8.19 6.16 11.66
CA GLY A 18 -8.23 6.18 10.20
C GLY A 18 -6.89 6.48 9.54
N ALA A 19 -5.79 6.62 10.29
CA ALA A 19 -4.47 6.90 9.73
C ALA A 19 -3.81 5.64 9.17
N PHE A 20 -2.98 5.81 8.14
CA PHE A 20 -2.20 4.74 7.54
C PHE A 20 -0.82 4.64 8.18
N LEU A 21 -0.34 3.41 8.37
CA LEU A 21 1.04 3.14 8.79
C LEU A 21 2.01 3.55 7.68
N THR A 22 3.10 4.25 8.01
CA THR A 22 4.14 4.67 7.04
C THR A 22 5.33 3.70 7.05
N PRO A 23 6.23 3.72 6.04
CA PRO A 23 7.43 2.89 6.03
C PRO A 23 8.33 3.07 7.27
N GLU A 24 8.31 4.25 7.88
CA GLU A 24 9.06 4.60 9.07
C GLU A 24 8.34 4.23 10.39
N GLN A 25 7.31 3.39 10.31
CA GLN A 25 6.43 3.01 11.43
C GLN A 25 5.71 4.20 12.10
N GLY A 26 5.54 5.30 11.37
CA GLY A 26 4.72 6.45 11.77
C GLY A 26 3.29 6.34 11.26
N PHE A 27 2.51 7.41 11.45
CA PHE A 27 1.13 7.49 10.97
C PHE A 27 0.91 8.68 10.05
N ALA A 28 0.16 8.47 8.96
CA ALA A 28 -0.22 9.51 8.02
C ALA A 28 -1.69 9.36 7.61
N ALA A 29 -2.44 10.47 7.61
CA ALA A 29 -3.83 10.48 7.15
C ALA A 29 -3.99 10.24 5.62
N SER A 30 -2.89 10.25 4.85
CA SER A 30 -2.93 10.12 3.40
C SER A 30 -2.43 8.76 2.94
N LEU A 31 -3.26 8.06 2.15
CA LEU A 31 -2.90 6.80 1.50
C LEU A 31 -1.64 6.92 0.63
N LYS A 32 -1.38 8.09 0.04
CA LYS A 32 -0.17 8.33 -0.77
C LYS A 32 1.11 8.18 0.04
N ARG A 33 1.05 8.41 1.35
CA ARG A 33 2.16 8.32 2.30
C ARG A 33 2.21 6.98 3.06
N ALA A 34 1.22 6.10 2.84
CA ALA A 34 1.20 4.78 3.48
C ALA A 34 2.42 3.94 3.08
N GLY A 35 2.88 3.08 3.97
CA GLY A 35 3.85 2.04 3.64
C GLY A 35 3.23 1.04 2.69
N ARG A 36 3.96 0.64 1.65
CA ARG A 36 3.54 -0.43 0.73
C ARG A 36 4.26 -1.69 1.13
N LEU A 37 3.48 -2.70 1.51
CA LEU A 37 3.98 -4.05 1.70
C LEU A 37 3.61 -4.87 0.48
N PHE A 38 4.38 -5.92 0.23
CA PHE A 38 4.26 -6.76 -0.97
C PHE A 38 4.14 -8.25 -0.65
N ASN A 39 4.23 -8.61 0.63
CA ASN A 39 4.05 -9.96 1.12
C ASN A 39 2.92 -9.95 2.16
N PRO A 40 1.85 -10.75 1.99
CA PRO A 40 0.73 -10.79 2.93
C PRO A 40 1.11 -11.27 4.34
N ASP A 41 2.17 -12.07 4.49
CA ASP A 41 2.62 -12.51 5.81
C ASP A 41 3.31 -11.36 6.55
N GLU A 42 4.17 -10.60 5.87
CA GLU A 42 4.80 -9.38 6.38
C GLU A 42 3.76 -8.32 6.79
N VAL A 43 2.64 -8.24 6.06
CA VAL A 43 1.52 -7.34 6.40
C VAL A 43 0.93 -7.66 7.75
N ARG A 44 0.69 -8.95 8.05
CA ARG A 44 0.09 -9.35 9.32
C ARG A 44 1.03 -9.10 10.48
N GLU A 45 2.30 -9.48 10.33
CA GLU A 45 3.33 -9.26 11.35
C GLU A 45 3.50 -7.76 11.64
N THR A 46 3.66 -6.94 10.59
CA THR A 46 3.82 -5.48 10.73
C THR A 46 2.60 -4.83 11.36
N ALA A 47 1.39 -5.26 10.96
CA ALA A 47 0.16 -4.69 11.51
C ALA A 47 -0.01 -5.03 12.99
N PHE A 48 0.25 -6.27 13.36
CA PHE A 48 0.17 -6.72 14.75
C PHE A 48 1.23 -6.03 15.62
N ASP A 49 2.47 -5.96 15.17
CA ASP A 49 3.55 -5.32 15.93
C ASP A 49 3.31 -3.81 16.13
N ALA A 50 2.67 -3.14 15.18
CA ALA A 50 2.45 -1.69 15.23
C ALA A 50 1.12 -1.29 15.91
N LEU A 51 0.07 -2.09 15.77
CA LEU A 51 -1.31 -1.72 16.11
C LEU A 51 -2.07 -2.78 16.91
N ASP A 52 -1.45 -3.92 17.23
CA ASP A 52 -2.08 -5.06 17.91
C ASP A 52 -3.35 -5.49 17.14
N ASP A 53 -4.55 -5.32 17.72
CA ASP A 53 -5.82 -5.61 17.07
C ASP A 53 -6.50 -4.38 16.42
N ASP A 54 -5.91 -3.18 16.47
CA ASP A 54 -6.51 -1.93 15.99
C ASP A 54 -6.19 -1.59 14.53
N TYR A 55 -6.18 -2.60 13.65
CA TYR A 55 -5.88 -2.39 12.23
C TYR A 55 -6.92 -2.95 11.25
N GLU A 56 -6.89 -2.40 10.04
CA GLU A 56 -7.49 -2.89 8.81
C GLU A 56 -6.43 -2.96 7.71
N VAL A 57 -6.49 -4.01 6.89
CA VAL A 57 -5.59 -4.18 5.74
C VAL A 57 -6.36 -3.92 4.46
N HIS A 58 -5.82 -3.04 3.63
CA HIS A 58 -6.36 -2.75 2.30
C HIS A 58 -5.40 -3.26 1.23
N THR A 59 -5.93 -3.75 0.11
CA THR A 59 -5.12 -4.22 -1.02
C THR A 59 -5.55 -3.57 -2.33
N PHE A 60 -4.59 -3.25 -3.17
CA PHE A 60 -4.81 -2.68 -4.51
C PHE A 60 -3.65 -3.05 -5.44
N TYR A 61 -3.75 -2.67 -6.71
CA TYR A 61 -2.71 -2.87 -7.71
C TYR A 61 -2.07 -1.54 -8.11
N GLU A 62 -0.75 -1.47 -8.10
CA GLU A 62 0.04 -0.36 -8.62
C GLU A 62 0.68 -0.73 -9.97
N VAL A 63 0.83 0.25 -10.87
CA VAL A 63 1.53 0.07 -12.15
C VAL A 63 3.03 0.19 -11.89
N VAL A 64 3.79 -0.89 -12.16
CA VAL A 64 5.24 -0.92 -11.93
C VAL A 64 6.02 -0.51 -13.17
N GLN A 65 5.48 -0.77 -14.36
CA GLN A 65 6.12 -0.41 -15.61
C GLN A 65 5.08 0.02 -16.65
N MET A 66 5.19 1.26 -17.08
CA MET A 66 4.56 1.74 -18.31
C MET A 66 5.48 1.34 -19.46
N LEU A 67 5.04 0.46 -20.35
CA LEU A 67 5.79 0.19 -21.57
C LEU A 67 5.71 1.43 -22.46
N GLU A 68 6.87 1.87 -22.97
CA GLU A 68 7.02 3.07 -23.81
C GLU A 68 6.00 3.05 -24.95
N GLY A 69 5.01 3.95 -24.91
CA GLY A 69 3.94 4.01 -25.90
C GLY A 69 2.67 4.70 -25.41
N PHE A 70 2.40 4.67 -24.11
CA PHE A 70 1.35 5.50 -23.49
C PHE A 70 1.89 6.91 -23.21
N ARG A 71 2.18 7.68 -24.27
CA ARG A 71 2.30 9.13 -24.10
C ARG A 71 0.90 9.68 -23.85
N HIS A 72 0.76 10.37 -22.71
CA HIS A 72 -0.34 11.28 -22.44
C HIS A 72 -0.57 12.18 -23.67
N TYR A 73 -1.76 12.11 -24.26
CA TYR A 73 -2.31 13.26 -24.96
C TYR A 73 -2.85 14.18 -23.87
N GLU A 74 -2.23 15.36 -23.74
CA GLU A 74 -2.79 16.50 -23.01
C GLU A 74 -4.02 17.06 -23.73
#